data_AF-A0A2W4JUS9-F1
#
_entry.id   AF-A0A2W4JUS9-F1
#
_cell.length_a   1.000
_cell.length_b   1.000
_cell.length_c   1.000
_cell.angle_alpha   90.00
_cell.angle_beta   90.00
_cell.angle_gamma   90.00
#
_symmetry.space_group_name_H-M   'P 1'
#
loop_
_entity.id
_entity.type
_entity.pdbx_description
1 polymer ?
#
loop_
_entity_poly.entity_id
_entity_poly.type
_entity_poly.pdbx_seq_one_letter_code
_entity_poly.pdbx_strand_id
1 'polypeptide(L)'
;MLKAKNRLGLVFFPAFDWAISPTHPEREERLLYTSDQVSEEGIEDIEGVRFFNPTVAKEEDIKRVHFCVPDVDAVVTKSHQISAGGAITAARALMEGKVDKAF
;
A
#
# COMPACT_ATOMS: atom_id res chain seq x y z
N MET A 1 -4.30 1.57 -27.82
CA MET A 1 -3.89 1.32 -26.42
C MET A 1 -4.27 2.53 -25.59
N LEU A 2 -4.84 2.30 -24.41
CA LEU A 2 -5.17 3.38 -23.47
C LEU A 2 -3.87 3.93 -22.87
N LYS A 3 -3.81 5.26 -22.68
CA LYS A 3 -2.68 5.95 -22.08
C LYS A 3 -3.17 6.87 -20.98
N ALA A 4 -2.57 6.76 -19.81
CA ALA A 4 -2.88 7.62 -18.68
C ALA A 4 -2.41 9.05 -18.94
N LYS A 5 -3.23 10.04 -18.57
CA LYS A 5 -2.89 11.46 -18.67
C LYS A 5 -1.67 11.83 -17.80
N ASN A 6 -1.53 11.16 -16.66
CA ASN A 6 -0.44 11.31 -15.70
C ASN A 6 0.16 9.92 -15.46
N ARG A 7 1.47 9.83 -15.25
CA ARG A 7 2.10 8.57 -14.83
C ARG A 7 1.59 8.23 -13.43
N LEU A 8 0.98 7.06 -13.28
CA LEU A 8 0.38 6.60 -12.03
C LEU A 8 1.21 5.47 -11.44
N GLY A 9 1.60 5.60 -10.18
CA GLY A 9 2.15 4.53 -9.37
C GLY A 9 1.06 3.85 -8.56
N LEU A 10 0.98 2.53 -8.61
CA LEU A 10 0.09 1.75 -7.75
C LEU A 10 0.92 0.92 -6.78
N VAL A 11 0.64 1.03 -5.48
CA VAL A 11 1.30 0.24 -4.44
C VAL A 11 0.25 -0.64 -3.75
N PHE A 12 0.24 -1.93 -4.11
CA PHE A 12 -0.61 -2.91 -3.42
C PHE A 12 0.24 -3.80 -2.51
N PHE A 13 -0.25 -4.02 -1.30
CA PHE A 13 0.31 -4.96 -0.36
C PHE A 13 -0.63 -6.17 -0.24
N PRO A 14 -0.13 -7.41 -0.38
CA PRO A 14 -0.87 -8.60 0.01
C PRO A 14 -1.02 -8.71 1.53
N ALA A 15 -1.81 -7.83 2.14
CA ALA A 15 -2.28 -7.93 3.52
C ALA A 15 -3.49 -8.87 3.65
N PHE A 16 -3.54 -9.91 2.82
CA PHE A 16 -4.74 -10.72 2.64
C PHE A 16 -4.98 -11.70 3.80
N ASP A 17 -4.38 -11.45 4.96
CA ASP A 17 -4.45 -12.26 6.17
C ASP A 17 -4.93 -11.45 7.39
N TRP A 18 -5.29 -10.17 7.21
CA TRP A 18 -5.71 -9.31 8.31
C TRP A 18 -7.22 -9.05 8.33
N ALA A 19 -7.87 -9.53 9.39
CA ALA A 19 -9.25 -9.19 9.75
C ALA A 19 -9.33 -8.93 11.26
N ILE A 20 -10.16 -7.97 11.67
CA ILE A 20 -10.34 -7.66 13.10
C ILE A 20 -11.08 -8.80 13.82
N SER A 21 -12.09 -9.37 13.18
CA SER A 21 -12.80 -10.59 13.60
C SER A 21 -13.57 -11.19 12.41
N PRO A 22 -14.03 -12.45 12.48
CA PRO A 22 -14.67 -13.12 11.34
C PRO A 22 -15.93 -12.43 10.79
N THR A 23 -16.60 -11.61 11.59
CA THR A 23 -17.82 -10.88 11.18
C THR A 23 -17.60 -9.37 11.08
N HIS A 24 -16.37 -8.89 11.29
CA HIS A 24 -16.07 -7.47 11.23
C HIS A 24 -16.00 -7.00 9.76
N PRO A 25 -16.52 -5.81 9.42
CA PRO A 25 -16.46 -5.29 8.05
C PRO A 25 -15.03 -4.98 7.57
N GLU A 26 -14.10 -4.81 8.51
CA GLU A 26 -12.68 -4.67 8.20
C GLU A 26 -12.00 -6.05 8.12
N ARG A 27 -11.75 -6.48 6.88
CA ARG A 27 -11.41 -7.85 6.50
C ARG A 27 -10.54 -7.87 5.23
N GLU A 28 -9.82 -8.97 5.03
CA GLU A 28 -8.87 -9.19 3.94
C GLU A 28 -9.46 -8.96 2.54
N GLU A 29 -10.74 -9.29 2.36
CA GLU A 29 -11.40 -9.26 1.06
C GLU A 29 -11.53 -7.83 0.51
N ARG A 30 -11.46 -6.80 1.36
CA ARG A 30 -11.52 -5.41 0.88
C ARG A 30 -10.34 -5.07 -0.04
N LEU A 31 -9.14 -5.50 0.33
CA LEU A 31 -7.96 -5.31 -0.51
C LEU A 31 -7.90 -6.32 -1.65
N LEU A 32 -8.29 -7.57 -1.38
CA LEU A 32 -8.31 -8.61 -2.41
C LEU A 32 -9.22 -8.23 -3.58
N TYR A 33 -10.48 -7.85 -3.30
CA TYR A 33 -11.41 -7.46 -4.35
C TYR A 33 -10.98 -6.21 -5.10
N THR A 34 -10.31 -5.26 -4.43
CA THR A 34 -9.77 -4.08 -5.11
C THR A 34 -8.65 -4.49 -6.07
N SER A 35 -7.76 -5.40 -5.64
CA SER A 35 -6.68 -5.92 -6.48
C SER A 35 -7.22 -6.71 -7.67
N ASP A 36 -8.21 -7.58 -7.43
CA ASP A 36 -8.87 -8.37 -8.48
C ASP A 36 -9.54 -7.45 -9.49
N GLN A 37 -10.28 -6.43 -9.04
CA GLN A 37 -10.92 -5.46 -9.93
C GLN A 37 -9.90 -4.68 -10.78
N VAL A 38 -8.78 -4.28 -10.19
CA VAL A 38 -7.70 -3.60 -10.93
C VAL A 38 -7.12 -4.50 -12.03
N SER A 39 -6.99 -5.79 -11.76
CA SER A 39 -6.51 -6.78 -12.75
C SER A 39 -7.57 -7.08 -13.81
N GLU A 40 -8.81 -7.37 -13.42
CA GLU A 40 -9.92 -7.71 -14.31
C GLU A 40 -10.26 -6.58 -15.30
N GLU A 41 -10.16 -5.32 -14.86
CA GLU A 41 -10.38 -4.15 -15.71
C GLU A 41 -9.16 -3.79 -16.57
N GLY A 42 -8.06 -4.55 -16.49
CA GLY A 42 -6.85 -4.36 -17.30
C GLY A 42 -6.12 -3.04 -17.01
N ILE A 43 -6.21 -2.52 -15.78
CA ILE A 43 -5.56 -1.26 -15.40
C ILE A 43 -4.03 -1.34 -15.54
N GLU A 44 -3.47 -2.55 -15.38
CA GLU A 44 -2.05 -2.83 -15.56
C GLU A 44 -1.54 -2.67 -17.00
N ASP A 45 -2.42 -2.81 -17.99
CA ASP A 45 -2.07 -2.68 -19.40
C ASP A 45 -2.10 -1.23 -19.90
N ILE A 46 -2.56 -0.28 -19.06
CA ILE A 46 -2.64 1.14 -19.43
C ILE A 46 -1.24 1.75 -19.46
N GLU A 47 -0.87 2.33 -20.61
CA GLU A 47 0.43 3.01 -20.75
C GLU A 47 0.52 4.17 -19.76
N GLY A 48 1.57 4.16 -18.92
CA GLY A 48 1.78 5.16 -17.88
C GLY A 48 1.33 4.72 -16.48
N VAL A 49 0.69 3.56 -16.32
CA VAL A 49 0.48 2.93 -15.02
C VAL A 49 1.69 2.03 -14.68
N ARG A 50 2.14 2.08 -13.42
CA ARG A 50 3.26 1.28 -12.93
C ARG A 50 2.99 0.76 -11.53
N PHE A 51 3.18 -0.53 -11.34
CA PHE A 51 3.08 -1.17 -10.02
C PHE A 51 4.42 -1.12 -9.27
N PHE A 52 4.33 -0.96 -7.97
CA PHE A 52 5.45 -0.99 -7.05
C PHE A 52 5.14 -1.90 -5.88
N ASN A 53 6.16 -2.62 -5.42
CA ASN A 53 6.06 -3.38 -4.18
C ASN A 53 6.16 -2.44 -2.97
N PRO A 54 5.37 -2.68 -1.91
CA PRO A 54 5.51 -1.93 -0.67
C PRO A 54 6.85 -2.24 -0.02
N THR A 55 7.37 -1.29 0.76
CA THR A 55 8.45 -1.57 1.69
C THR A 55 7.86 -1.95 3.05
N VAL A 56 8.70 -2.46 3.95
CA VAL A 56 8.33 -2.61 5.37
C VAL A 56 8.82 -1.36 6.08
N ALA A 57 7.91 -0.61 6.70
CA ALA A 57 8.30 0.52 7.54
C ALA A 57 9.12 0.02 8.74
N LYS A 58 10.23 0.72 9.01
CA LYS A 58 11.10 0.43 10.14
C LYS A 58 10.56 1.08 11.40
N GLU A 59 11.04 0.64 12.55
CA GLU A 59 10.72 1.23 13.85
C GLU A 59 10.98 2.75 13.88
N GLU A 60 12.06 3.21 13.24
CA GLU A 60 12.37 4.63 13.08
C GLU A 60 11.31 5.41 12.30
N ASP A 61 10.66 4.79 11.32
CA ASP A 61 9.60 5.43 10.54
C ASP A 61 8.35 5.64 11.42
N ILE A 62 8.02 4.65 12.26
CA ILE A 62 6.88 4.71 13.19
C ILE A 62 7.10 5.75 14.29
N LYS A 63 8.29 5.74 14.90
CA LYS A 63 8.65 6.64 16.00
C LYS A 63 8.71 8.13 15.61
N ARG A 64 8.72 8.46 14.31
CA ARG A 64 8.62 9.86 13.85
C ARG A 64 7.29 10.51 14.16
N VAL A 65 6.22 9.72 14.34
CA VAL A 65 4.85 10.22 14.53
C VAL A 65 4.14 9.60 15.73
N HIS A 66 4.56 8.42 16.20
CA HIS A 66 3.90 7.71 17.30
C HIS A 66 4.82 7.48 18.50
N PHE A 67 4.25 7.59 19.69
CA PHE A 67 4.79 6.99 20.90
C PHE A 67 4.15 5.62 21.10
N CYS A 68 4.94 4.56 21.10
CA CYS A 68 4.48 3.19 21.35
C CYS A 68 4.99 2.73 22.72
N VAL A 69 4.08 2.28 23.58
CA VAL A 69 4.38 1.77 24.92
C VAL A 69 3.83 0.34 25.01
N PRO A 70 4.60 -0.66 25.45
CA PRO A 70 5.99 -0.57 25.92
C PRO A 70 7.04 -0.31 24.82
N ASP A 71 6.77 -0.77 23.59
CA ASP A 71 7.62 -0.57 22.42
C ASP A 71 6.79 -0.69 21.13
N VAL A 72 7.42 -0.50 19.97
CA VAL A 72 6.73 -0.52 18.67
C VAL A 72 6.25 -1.92 18.30
N ASP A 73 7.06 -2.96 18.52
CA ASP A 73 6.72 -4.33 18.12
C ASP A 73 5.54 -4.88 18.94
N ALA A 74 5.36 -4.41 20.18
CA ALA A 74 4.21 -4.76 21.02
C ALA A 74 2.88 -4.15 20.53
N VAL A 75 2.91 -3.07 19.74
CA VAL A 75 1.71 -2.32 19.33
C VAL A 75 1.45 -2.43 17.82
N VAL A 76 2.51 -2.49 17.02
CA VAL A 76 2.46 -2.39 15.57
C VAL A 76 2.73 -3.74 14.95
N THR A 77 1.67 -4.40 14.49
CA THR A 77 1.79 -5.67 13.75
C THR A 77 2.52 -5.50 12.41
N LYS A 78 2.94 -6.62 11.82
CA LYS A 78 3.60 -6.64 10.51
C LYS A 78 2.76 -5.99 9.41
N SER A 79 1.44 -6.19 9.41
CA SER A 79 0.52 -5.62 8.42
C SER A 79 0.50 -4.09 8.50
N HIS A 80 0.56 -3.51 9.70
CA HIS A 80 0.69 -2.06 9.88
C HIS A 80 2.03 -1.54 9.32
N GLN A 81 3.14 -2.24 9.57
CA GLN A 81 4.45 -1.85 9.04
C GLN A 81 4.48 -1.85 7.52
N ILE A 82 3.86 -2.85 6.88
CA ILE A 82 3.83 -2.91 5.42
C ILE A 82 2.86 -1.88 4.83
N SER A 83 1.71 -1.64 5.48
CA SER A 83 0.79 -0.56 5.08
C SER A 83 1.49 0.81 5.10
N ALA A 84 2.18 1.14 6.19
CA ALA A 84 2.96 2.37 6.29
C ALA A 84 4.09 2.41 5.25
N GLY A 85 4.79 1.30 5.04
CA GLY A 85 5.85 1.21 4.04
C GLY A 85 5.34 1.30 2.59
N GLY A 86 4.10 0.91 2.33
CA GLY A 86 3.42 1.14 1.05
C GLY A 86 3.22 2.63 0.77
N ALA A 87 2.70 3.36 1.75
CA ALA A 87 2.55 4.82 1.65
C ALA A 87 3.90 5.54 1.49
N ILE A 88 4.95 5.08 2.18
CA ILE A 88 6.32 5.60 2.01
C ILE A 88 6.83 5.33 0.59
N THR A 89 6.62 4.12 0.04
CA THR A 89 6.99 3.81 -1.35
C THR A 89 6.29 4.73 -2.34
N ALA A 90 4.98 4.94 -2.17
CA ALA A 90 4.18 5.83 -3.03
C ALA A 90 4.73 7.27 -3.00
N ALA A 91 4.98 7.80 -1.79
CA ALA A 91 5.54 9.14 -1.62
C ALA A 91 6.93 9.27 -2.26
N ARG A 92 7.81 8.27 -2.09
CA ARG A 92 9.14 8.27 -2.72
C ARG A 92 9.04 8.25 -4.24
N ALA A 93 8.15 7.44 -4.81
CA ALA A 93 7.97 7.37 -6.26
C ALA A 93 7.56 8.73 -6.85
N LEU A 94 6.72 9.48 -6.14
CA LEU A 94 6.35 10.85 -6.49
C LEU A 94 7.55 11.81 -6.37
N MET A 95 8.22 11.82 -5.21
CA MET A 95 9.32 12.76 -4.90
C MET A 95 10.56 12.55 -5.79
N GLU A 96 10.82 11.32 -6.22
CA GLU A 96 11.89 10.97 -7.14
C GLU A 96 11.51 11.18 -8.62
N GLY A 97 10.30 11.68 -8.90
CA GLY A 97 9.83 11.97 -10.27
C GLY A 97 9.56 10.72 -11.12
N LYS A 98 9.47 9.53 -10.52
CA LYS A 98 9.17 8.27 -11.21
C LYS A 98 7.73 8.24 -11.72
N VAL A 99 6.81 8.85 -10.98
CA VAL A 99 5.39 8.98 -11.30
C VAL A 99 4.89 10.38 -10.96
N ASP A 100 3.74 10.77 -11.51
CA ASP A 100 3.13 12.08 -11.27
C ASP A 100 2.00 12.01 -10.22
N LYS A 101 1.44 10.81 -10.03
CA LYS A 101 0.43 10.46 -9.01
C LYS A 101 0.72 9.06 -8.47
N ALA A 102 0.31 8.80 -7.23
CA ALA A 102 0.38 7.48 -6.65
C ALA A 102 -0.89 7.15 -5.85
N PHE A 103 -1.23 5.87 -5.80
CA PHE A 103 -2.26 5.28 -4.97
C PHE A 103 -1.66 4.12 -4.19
#